data_AF-A0A800LRT8-F1
#
_entry.id   AF-A0A800LRT8-F1
#
_cell.length_a   1.000
_cell.length_b   1.000
_cell.length_c   1.000
_cell.angle_alpha   90.00
_cell.angle_beta   90.00
_cell.angle_gamma   90.00
#
_symmetry.space_group_name_H-M   'P 1'
#
loop_
_entity.id
_entity.type
_entity.pdbx_description
1 polymer ?
#
loop_
_entity_poly.entity_id
_entity_poly.type
_entity_poly.pdbx_seq_one_letter_code
_entity_poly.pdbx_strand_id
1 'polypeptide(L)'
;TPLVSGAAIRMEGQVMVVDPRHPDMPCYHCLMQLTGPQDSRCSTNGVMAPVVGIVGAVQAMEAIKVIAKLGQPLLGKLLLLDAKTMQWQQFSLPKDTACLSCSGE
;
A
#
# COMPACT_ATOMS: atom_id res chain seq x y z
N THR A 1 13.54 -8.16 -0.75
CA THR A 1 13.12 -8.04 0.67
C THR A 1 11.69 -7.54 0.72
N PRO A 2 10.89 -7.86 1.76
CA PRO A 2 9.55 -7.32 1.93
C PRO A 2 9.56 -5.80 2.08
N LEU A 3 8.54 -5.15 1.54
CA LEU A 3 8.28 -3.72 1.67
C LEU A 3 6.86 -3.51 2.20
N VAL A 4 6.75 -2.76 3.29
CA VAL A 4 5.48 -2.25 3.80
C VAL A 4 5.39 -0.77 3.45
N SER A 5 4.50 -0.43 2.52
CA SER A 5 4.36 0.93 2.02
C SER A 5 3.06 1.54 2.51
N GLY A 6 3.12 2.79 2.95
CA GLY A 6 1.95 3.58 3.31
C GLY A 6 2.06 4.98 2.74
N ALA A 7 0.92 5.59 2.42
CA ALA A 7 0.84 6.98 2.03
C ALA A 7 -0.47 7.60 2.54
N ALA A 8 -0.50 8.92 2.63
CA ALA A 8 -1.70 9.64 3.00
C ALA A 8 -1.70 11.03 2.35
N ILE A 9 -2.89 11.51 1.99
CA ILE A 9 -3.11 12.84 1.43
C ILE A 9 -4.52 13.30 1.78
N ARG A 10 -4.71 14.59 2.05
CA ARG A 10 -6.00 15.15 2.51
C ARG A 10 -6.54 14.37 3.72
N MET A 11 -7.60 13.58 3.52
CA MET A 11 -8.24 12.72 4.53
C MET A 11 -8.27 11.25 4.10
N GLU A 12 -7.35 10.87 3.21
CA GLU A 12 -7.26 9.52 2.65
C GLU A 12 -5.93 8.90 3.05
N GLY A 13 -5.96 7.60 3.32
CA GLY A 13 -4.78 6.80 3.66
C GLY A 13 -4.73 5.53 2.82
N GLN A 14 -3.53 5.03 2.56
CA GLN A 14 -3.31 3.76 1.87
C GLN A 14 -2.18 2.98 2.53
N VAL A 15 -2.33 1.65 2.61
CA VAL A 15 -1.28 0.73 3.04
C VAL A 15 -1.28 -0.52 2.16
N MET A 16 -0.09 -1.01 1.83
CA MET A 16 0.10 -2.30 1.17
C MET A 16 1.38 -2.97 1.61
N VAL A 17 1.44 -4.29 1.41
CA VAL A 17 2.65 -5.08 1.59
C VAL A 17 2.98 -5.77 0.27
N VAL A 18 4.22 -5.57 -0.19
CA VAL A 18 4.78 -6.30 -1.32
C VAL A 18 5.99 -7.10 -0.85
N ASP A 19 6.08 -8.34 -1.28
CA ASP A 19 7.11 -9.26 -0.85
C ASP A 19 7.63 -10.07 -2.05
N PRO A 20 8.82 -9.74 -2.58
CA PRO A 20 9.37 -10.38 -3.77
C PRO A 20 9.77 -11.85 -3.53
N ARG A 21 9.67 -12.36 -2.30
CA ARG A 21 9.82 -13.80 -2.02
C ARG A 21 8.64 -14.61 -2.57
N HIS A 22 7.55 -13.95 -2.98
CA HIS A 22 6.38 -14.55 -3.60
C HIS A 22 6.35 -14.24 -5.11
N PRO A 23 6.58 -15.22 -5.99
CA PRO A 23 6.77 -14.97 -7.43
C PRO A 23 5.55 -14.39 -8.13
N ASP A 24 4.34 -14.73 -7.68
CA ASP A 24 3.09 -14.25 -8.29
C ASP A 24 2.60 -12.89 -7.74
N MET A 25 3.40 -12.25 -6.87
CA MET A 25 2.99 -11.01 -6.21
C MET A 25 3.20 -9.78 -7.09
N PRO A 26 2.25 -8.82 -7.12
CA PRO A 26 2.51 -7.51 -7.73
C PRO A 26 3.59 -6.76 -6.95
N CYS A 27 4.44 -6.03 -7.67
CA CYS A 27 5.35 -5.06 -7.07
C CYS A 27 4.68 -3.68 -6.92
N TYR A 28 5.40 -2.75 -6.28
CA TYR A 28 4.96 -1.35 -6.17
C TYR A 28 4.67 -0.71 -7.55
N HIS A 29 5.46 -1.05 -8.57
CA HIS A 29 5.29 -0.49 -9.92
C HIS A 29 3.99 -0.95 -10.59
N CYS A 30 3.55 -2.20 -10.35
CA CYS A 30 2.24 -2.68 -10.83
C CYS A 30 1.09 -1.82 -10.28
N LEU A 31 1.17 -1.39 -9.01
CA LEU A 31 0.17 -0.49 -8.43
C LEU A 31 0.16 0.89 -9.09
N MET A 32 1.33 1.47 -9.35
CA MET A 32 1.45 2.80 -9.94
C MET A 32 0.84 2.87 -11.34
N GLN A 33 0.99 1.81 -12.13
CA GLN A 33 0.36 1.72 -13.45
C GLN A 33 -1.18 1.69 -13.36
N LEU A 34 -1.74 1.02 -12.35
CA LEU A 34 -3.19 0.93 -12.13
C LEU A 34 -3.81 2.25 -11.63
N THR A 35 -3.07 2.99 -10.82
CA THR A 35 -3.58 4.21 -10.14
C THR A 35 -3.35 5.49 -10.94
N GLY A 36 -2.52 5.46 -11.98
CA GLY A 36 -2.18 6.62 -12.80
C GLY A 36 -1.32 7.67 -12.08
N PRO A 37 -0.85 8.71 -12.79
CA PRO A 37 -0.08 9.78 -12.18
C PRO A 37 -0.91 10.54 -11.14
N GLN A 38 -0.47 10.47 -9.88
CA GLN A 38 -1.08 11.21 -8.78
C GLN A 38 -0.56 12.66 -8.80
N ASP A 39 -1.30 13.56 -9.43
CA ASP A 39 -0.94 14.99 -9.49
C ASP A 39 -1.22 15.75 -8.17
N SER A 40 -1.53 15.00 -7.12
CA SER A 40 -1.86 15.53 -5.80
C SER A 40 -0.65 15.46 -4.89
N ARG A 41 0.03 16.59 -4.69
CA ARG A 41 1.14 16.71 -3.73
C ARG A 41 0.63 17.10 -2.34
N CYS A 42 1.11 16.45 -1.29
CA CYS A 42 0.78 16.80 0.11
C CYS A 42 1.18 18.24 0.45
N SER A 43 2.24 18.77 -0.17
CA SER A 43 2.69 20.16 0.00
C SER A 43 1.65 21.19 -0.45
N THR A 44 0.78 20.82 -1.40
CA THR A 44 -0.21 21.73 -1.99
C THR A 44 -1.61 21.45 -1.46
N ASN A 45 -1.95 20.17 -1.25
CA ASN A 45 -3.29 19.75 -0.82
C ASN A 45 -3.45 19.58 0.70
N GLY A 46 -2.34 19.55 1.44
CA GLY A 46 -2.33 19.21 2.86
C GLY A 46 -2.61 17.73 3.15
N VAL A 47 -2.42 17.36 4.41
CA VAL A 47 -2.77 16.03 4.96
C VAL A 47 -3.12 16.17 6.43
N MET A 48 -4.20 15.52 6.86
CA MET A 48 -4.60 15.50 8.26
C MET A 48 -3.63 14.64 9.07
N ALA A 49 -2.97 15.25 10.07
CA ALA A 49 -1.97 14.56 10.89
C ALA A 49 -2.47 13.22 11.51
N PRO A 50 -3.72 13.10 12.01
CA PRO A 50 -4.23 11.83 12.52
C PRO A 50 -4.27 10.70 11.47
N VAL A 51 -4.53 11.03 10.20
CA VAL A 51 -4.57 10.04 9.11
C VAL A 51 -3.18 9.44 8.90
N VAL A 52 -2.15 10.27 8.91
CA VAL A 52 -0.75 9.80 8.83
C VAL A 52 -0.40 8.92 10.03
N GLY A 53 -0.86 9.27 11.23
CA GLY A 53 -0.68 8.46 12.44
C GLY A 53 -1.32 7.07 12.32
N ILE A 54 -2.56 7.00 11.83
CA ILE A 54 -3.27 5.73 11.58
C ILE A 54 -2.50 4.89 10.55
N VAL A 55 -2.13 5.49 9.40
CA VAL A 55 -1.39 4.80 8.33
C VAL A 55 -0.06 4.24 8.86
N GLY A 56 0.70 5.03 9.62
CA GLY A 56 1.96 4.58 10.22
C GLY A 56 1.78 3.43 11.21
N ALA A 57 0.73 3.47 12.03
CA ALA A 57 0.41 2.38 12.97
C ALA A 57 0.04 1.09 12.23
N VAL A 58 -0.74 1.19 11.14
CA VAL A 58 -1.08 0.05 10.29
C VAL A 58 0.17 -0.50 9.60
N GLN A 59 1.07 0.36 9.07
CA GLN A 59 2.35 -0.09 8.52
C GLN A 59 3.19 -0.86 9.55
N ALA A 60 3.27 -0.36 10.78
CA ALA A 60 4.00 -1.04 11.84
C ALA A 60 3.39 -2.42 12.16
N MET A 61 2.06 -2.52 12.23
CA MET A 61 1.36 -3.80 12.44
C MET A 61 1.61 -4.79 11.30
N GLU A 62 1.56 -4.33 10.04
CA GLU A 62 1.89 -5.18 8.88
C GLU A 62 3.35 -5.67 8.92
N ALA A 63 4.29 -4.80 9.28
CA ALA A 63 5.70 -5.19 9.42
C ALA A 63 5.88 -6.26 10.50
N ILE A 64 5.24 -6.11 11.66
CA ILE A 64 5.23 -7.11 12.73
C ILE A 64 4.68 -8.44 12.22
N LYS A 65 3.52 -8.42 11.53
CA LYS A 65 2.93 -9.64 10.96
C LYS A 65 3.86 -10.34 9.98
N VAL A 66 4.54 -9.59 9.10
CA VAL A 66 5.51 -10.15 8.13
C VAL A 66 6.71 -10.77 8.82
N ILE A 67 7.30 -10.09 9.81
CA ILE A 67 8.50 -10.55 10.53
C ILE A 67 8.18 -11.77 11.39
N ALA A 68 7.09 -11.71 12.16
CA ALA A 68 6.68 -12.77 13.07
C ALA A 68 5.96 -13.94 12.38
N LYS A 69 5.72 -13.86 11.06
CA LYS A 69 4.91 -14.81 10.28
C LYS A 69 3.53 -15.04 10.93
N LEU A 70 2.89 -13.96 11.35
CA LEU A 70 1.64 -13.97 12.11
C LEU A 70 0.46 -13.55 11.23
N GLY A 71 -0.62 -14.34 11.30
CA GLY A 71 -1.90 -14.00 10.66
C GLY A 71 -1.80 -13.86 9.15
N GLN A 72 -2.54 -12.90 8.59
CA GLN A 72 -2.56 -12.60 7.15
C GLN A 72 -2.13 -11.15 6.93
N PRO A 73 -0.87 -10.90 6.51
CA PRO A 73 -0.46 -9.56 6.08
C PRO A 73 -1.17 -9.14 4.79
N LEU A 74 -1.15 -7.84 4.47
CA LEU A 74 -1.73 -7.24 3.25
C LEU A 74 -0.92 -7.56 1.98
N LEU A 75 -0.43 -8.79 1.87
CA LEU A 75 0.34 -9.27 0.72
C LEU A 75 -0.49 -9.17 -0.56
N GLY A 76 -0.01 -8.40 -1.54
CA GLY A 76 -0.68 -8.20 -2.82
C GLY A 76 -2.04 -7.51 -2.72
N LYS A 77 -2.29 -6.79 -1.61
CA LYS A 77 -3.54 -6.08 -1.35
C LYS A 77 -3.28 -4.61 -1.07
N LEU A 78 -4.18 -3.75 -1.53
CA LEU A 78 -4.25 -2.35 -1.18
C LEU A 78 -5.36 -2.14 -0.16
N LEU A 79 -5.02 -1.61 1.00
CA LEU A 79 -5.97 -1.16 2.01
C LEU A 79 -6.10 0.35 1.92
N LEU A 80 -7.31 0.85 1.72
CA LEU A 80 -7.65 2.28 1.65
C LEU A 80 -8.49 2.69 2.86
N LEU A 81 -8.17 3.85 3.42
CA LEU A 81 -8.94 4.55 4.44
C LEU A 81 -9.55 5.81 3.83
N ASP A 82 -10.87 5.92 3.87
CA ASP A 82 -11.56 7.21 3.80
C ASP A 82 -11.81 7.68 5.23
N ALA A 83 -11.03 8.67 5.71
CA ALA A 83 -11.16 9.17 7.07
C ALA A 83 -12.33 10.14 7.25
N LYS A 84 -13.00 10.59 6.17
CA LYS A 84 -14.22 11.41 6.30
C LYS A 84 -15.39 10.57 6.78
N THR A 85 -15.48 9.35 6.26
CA THR A 85 -16.54 8.38 6.59
C THR A 85 -16.05 7.28 7.54
N MET A 86 -14.75 7.25 7.85
CA MET A 86 -14.08 6.19 8.60
C MET A 86 -14.29 4.79 8.01
N GLN A 87 -14.34 4.70 6.68
CA GLN A 87 -14.50 3.44 5.97
C GLN A 87 -13.16 2.87 5.51
N TRP A 88 -13.05 1.54 5.59
CA TRP A 88 -11.93 0.78 5.07
C TRP A 88 -12.37 -0.01 3.85
N GLN A 89 -11.58 0.07 2.78
CA GLN A 89 -11.78 -0.72 1.58
C GLN A 89 -10.52 -1.49 1.26
N GLN A 90 -10.67 -2.73 0.81
CA GLN A 90 -9.55 -3.59 0.47
C GLN A 90 -9.69 -4.07 -0.96
N PHE A 91 -8.63 -3.93 -1.74
CA PHE A 91 -8.56 -4.34 -3.13
C PHE A 91 -7.43 -5.34 -3.32
N SER A 92 -7.68 -6.41 -4.06
CA SER A 92 -6.62 -7.30 -4.53
C SER A 92 -5.94 -6.68 -5.73
N LEU A 93 -4.61 -6.67 -5.73
CA LEU A 93 -3.81 -6.14 -6.82
C LEU A 93 -3.34 -7.30 -7.72
N PRO A 94 -3.65 -7.29 -9.01
CA PRO A 94 -3.09 -8.27 -9.94
C PRO A 94 -1.62 -7.95 -10.24
N LYS A 95 -0.79 -8.98 -10.38
CA LYS A 95 0.55 -8.85 -10.96
C LYS A 95 0.41 -8.54 -12.45
N ASP A 96 1.06 -7.48 -12.90
CA ASP A 96 1.23 -7.22 -14.33
C ASP A 96 2.35 -8.12 -14.89
N THR A 97 2.01 -8.94 -15.88
CA THR A 97 2.94 -9.87 -16.54
C THR A 97 3.96 -9.15 -17.42
N ALA A 98 3.70 -7.91 -17.82
CA ALA A 98 4.61 -7.07 -18.60
C ALA A 98 5.40 -6.06 -17.73
N CYS A 99 5.29 -6.14 -16.40
CA CYS A 99 5.86 -5.14 -15.50
C CYS A 99 7.39 -5.10 -15.54
N LEU A 100 7.98 -4.03 -16.08
CA LEU A 100 9.43 -3.82 -16.20
C LEU A 100 10.23 -4.00 -14.89
N SER A 101 9.58 -3.93 -13.72
CA SER A 101 10.22 -4.10 -12.42
C SER A 101 10.15 -5.51 -11.84
N CYS A 102 9.16 -6.32 -12.21
CA CYS A 102 8.95 -7.66 -11.61
C CYS A 102 8.53 -8.76 -12.60
N SER A 103 8.57 -8.49 -13.91
CA SER A 103 8.39 -9.47 -14.98
C SER A 103 9.70 -10.07 -15.49
N GLY A 104 10.84 -9.40 -15.23
CA GLY A 104 12.17 -9.95 -15.45
C GLY A 104 12.68 -10.61 -14.18
N GLU A 105 13.11 -11.86 -14.33
CA GLU A 105 13.52 -12.86 -13.31
C GLU A 105 12.40 -13.75 -12.75
#